data_AF-A0A7C6HF21-F1
#
_entry.id   AF-A0A7C6HF21-F1
#
_cell.length_a   1.000
_cell.length_b   1.000
_cell.length_c   1.000
_cell.angle_alpha   90.00
_cell.angle_beta   90.00
_cell.angle_gamma   90.00
#
_symmetry.space_group_name_H-M   'P 1'
#
loop_
_entity.id
_entity.type
_entity.pdbx_description
1 polymer ?
#
loop_
_entity_poly.entity_id
_entity_poly.type
_entity_poly.pdbx_seq_one_letter_code
_entity_poly.pdbx_strand_id
1 'polypeptide(L)'
;MRCDLCGFELESGVRFCQNCGQEFSMNGSCSVSIQKSKKNLTFASIATVLVYMLAIIGVAVFWSYVNPGEYPNLVLYNKDGNVYMTNFDLTRATKVNALIKSQNTRISQDGSRFFYMDESDNTLMYVELPSQRKGGVVDEDVREFKISKTGDIVYYLKGSTQERKLYKSDLKSAKLIAEGAVDFVISPDGSNLLCTTENEVFYYKNDTLAFSSSYDSNHSLLYDINLDNVYFITDRKLCTYKDGKVVEIYDGVKEMVTCLQDGRLYFCNTFNSLCYYDLQEVKVLNLFYSSILHADTKEPIVVVKNNDKVTVVYEGTTSTNPYADIPEKAKVCDRKIYVLCWDRNLYVRDLELKSWESYDTSVVDFGLTAKGDVVALKYDQRGSVVLYINKKKIIERVDKNTIFSDIDGNVIYQTLGDEKALYIKTEEETKKITDNFESFFYYNKNKIYFIKRTQGSSYTDLYLYDGEYESIVDDKVYSLIAVREEKYGHYEEEQSENHGLNLYSVF
;
A
#
# COMPACT_ATOMS: atom_id res chain seq x y z
N MET A 1 2.10 -27.43 30.54
CA MET A 1 2.20 -26.53 31.72
C MET A 1 1.22 -25.38 31.55
N ARG A 2 0.97 -24.52 32.55
CA ARG A 2 0.17 -23.29 32.35
C ARG A 2 1.03 -22.07 32.66
N CYS A 3 0.84 -20.98 31.92
CA CYS A 3 1.53 -19.73 32.20
C CYS A 3 1.03 -19.13 33.53
N ASP A 4 1.95 -18.76 34.42
CA ASP A 4 1.59 -18.21 35.74
C ASP A 4 0.95 -16.82 35.66
N LEU A 5 1.22 -16.05 34.59
CA LEU A 5 0.70 -14.69 34.43
C LEU A 5 -0.67 -14.66 33.73
N CYS A 6 -0.89 -15.47 32.68
CA CYS A 6 -2.12 -15.43 31.89
C CYS A 6 -2.97 -16.71 31.92
N GLY A 7 -2.48 -17.80 32.54
CA GLY A 7 -3.20 -19.05 32.70
C GLY A 7 -3.28 -19.94 31.44
N PHE A 8 -2.66 -19.53 30.33
CA PHE A 8 -2.68 -20.25 29.05
C PHE A 8 -1.97 -21.61 29.12
N GLU A 9 -2.52 -22.64 28.46
CA GLU A 9 -1.90 -23.96 28.38
C GLU A 9 -0.72 -23.98 27.39
N LEU A 10 0.41 -24.51 27.83
CA LEU A 10 1.68 -24.50 27.12
C LEU A 10 2.17 -25.91 26.86
N GLU A 11 2.67 -26.13 25.65
CA GLU A 11 3.38 -27.33 25.24
C GLU A 11 4.74 -27.46 25.97
N SER A 12 5.23 -28.68 26.16
CA SER A 12 6.50 -28.92 26.85
C SER A 12 7.70 -28.49 25.98
N GLY A 13 8.56 -27.62 26.50
CA GLY A 13 9.81 -27.20 25.84
C GLY A 13 9.84 -25.74 25.36
N VAL A 14 8.73 -25.00 25.47
CA VAL A 14 8.68 -23.57 25.13
C VAL A 14 9.36 -22.70 26.19
N ARG A 15 10.20 -21.75 25.76
CA ARG A 15 10.90 -20.80 26.65
C ARG A 15 10.05 -19.58 27.02
N PHE A 16 9.08 -19.24 26.18
CA PHE A 16 8.20 -18.08 26.36
C PHE A 16 6.72 -18.49 26.25
N CYS A 17 5.83 -17.75 26.91
CA CYS A 17 4.40 -17.97 26.77
C CYS A 17 3.89 -17.39 25.44
N GLN A 18 3.31 -18.24 24.59
CA GLN A 18 2.75 -17.83 23.28
C GLN A 18 1.60 -16.81 23.38
N ASN A 19 0.95 -16.69 24.55
CA ASN A 19 -0.18 -15.77 24.74
C ASN A 19 0.23 -14.41 25.37
N CYS A 20 1.36 -14.33 26.08
CA CYS A 20 1.74 -13.08 26.78
C CYS A 20 3.23 -12.73 26.73
N GLY A 21 4.07 -13.55 26.09
CA GLY A 21 5.51 -13.29 25.91
C GLY A 21 6.40 -13.49 27.14
N GLN A 22 5.86 -13.94 28.27
CA GLN A 22 6.67 -14.11 29.49
C GLN A 22 7.67 -15.29 29.37
N GLU A 23 8.92 -15.04 29.73
CA GLU A 23 10.00 -16.05 29.79
C GLU A 23 9.90 -16.95 31.04
N PHE A 24 10.11 -18.25 30.88
CA PHE A 24 10.11 -19.21 31.98
C PHE A 24 11.53 -19.50 32.48
N SER A 25 11.90 -18.99 33.67
CA SER A 25 13.06 -19.50 34.41
C SER A 25 12.66 -20.79 35.14
N MET A 26 13.35 -21.90 34.86
CA MET A 26 13.20 -23.14 35.63
C MET A 26 13.59 -22.90 37.10
N ASN A 27 12.61 -22.60 37.97
CA ASN A 27 12.60 -22.88 39.41
C ASN A 27 11.22 -22.53 39.97
N GLY A 28 10.47 -23.55 40.39
CA GLY A 28 9.04 -23.43 40.68
C GLY A 28 8.66 -22.91 42.06
N SER A 29 7.36 -22.62 42.23
CA SER A 29 6.52 -23.20 43.30
C SER A 29 5.05 -22.76 43.12
N CYS A 30 4.17 -23.73 43.33
CA CYS A 30 2.71 -23.62 43.21
C CYS A 30 2.06 -22.81 44.33
N SER A 31 0.95 -22.11 44.03
CA SER A 31 -0.18 -22.01 44.97
C SER A 31 -1.52 -21.82 44.23
N VAL A 32 -2.57 -22.40 44.82
CA VAL A 32 -3.86 -22.74 44.21
C VAL A 32 -4.98 -21.83 44.71
N SER A 33 -5.78 -21.31 43.77
CA SER A 33 -7.21 -20.93 43.74
C SER A 33 -7.88 -20.15 44.88
N ILE A 34 -8.88 -19.32 44.53
CA ILE A 34 -10.30 -19.48 44.93
C ILE A 34 -11.20 -18.71 43.95
N GLN A 35 -12.12 -19.43 43.30
CA GLN A 35 -13.30 -18.87 42.64
C GLN A 35 -14.37 -18.51 43.68
N LYS A 36 -15.07 -17.40 43.49
CA LYS A 36 -16.41 -17.20 44.07
C LYS A 36 -17.40 -16.80 42.99
N SER A 37 -18.31 -17.71 42.70
CA SER A 37 -19.56 -17.42 42.02
C SER A 37 -20.56 -16.80 43.00
N LYS A 38 -21.47 -15.94 42.52
CA LYS A 38 -22.91 -16.21 42.67
C LYS A 38 -23.76 -15.34 41.76
N LYS A 39 -24.92 -15.94 41.48
CA LYS A 39 -25.90 -15.71 40.43
C LYS A 39 -26.97 -14.66 40.78
N ASN A 40 -27.55 -14.13 39.70
CA ASN A 40 -28.96 -13.77 39.45
C ASN A 40 -29.56 -12.50 40.06
N LEU A 41 -30.10 -11.63 39.19
CA LEU A 41 -31.55 -11.41 39.14
C LEU A 41 -32.01 -10.77 37.81
N THR A 42 -33.07 -11.33 37.24
CA THR A 42 -33.85 -10.88 36.08
C THR A 42 -34.74 -9.70 36.43
N PHE A 43 -34.75 -8.65 35.59
CA PHE A 43 -35.89 -7.73 35.44
C PHE A 43 -36.06 -7.34 33.98
N ALA A 44 -37.34 -7.24 33.61
CA ALA A 44 -37.86 -7.45 32.29
C ALA A 44 -37.95 -6.16 31.45
N SER A 45 -37.48 -6.26 30.21
CA SER A 45 -38.16 -5.87 28.96
C SER A 45 -38.72 -4.45 28.77
N ILE A 46 -38.28 -3.45 29.53
CA ILE A 46 -38.47 -2.01 29.16
C ILE A 46 -37.13 -1.25 29.15
N ALA A 47 -36.11 -1.74 29.86
CA ALA A 47 -34.75 -1.18 29.82
C ALA A 47 -33.99 -1.53 28.53
N THR A 48 -34.36 -2.59 27.80
CA THR A 48 -33.62 -3.03 26.61
C THR A 48 -33.72 -2.05 25.45
N VAL A 49 -34.85 -1.36 25.25
CA VAL A 49 -34.99 -0.38 24.16
C VAL A 49 -34.22 0.91 24.47
N LEU A 50 -34.17 1.32 25.73
CA LEU A 50 -33.45 2.53 26.15
C LEU A 50 -31.94 2.28 26.27
N VAL A 51 -31.51 1.08 26.68
CA VAL A 51 -30.11 0.65 26.61
C VAL A 51 -29.68 0.40 25.17
N TYR A 52 -30.55 -0.14 24.29
CA TYR A 52 -30.24 -0.21 22.85
C TYR A 52 -30.18 1.17 22.22
N MET A 53 -31.07 2.11 22.56
CA MET A 53 -31.01 3.48 22.03
C MET A 53 -29.83 4.26 22.61
N LEU A 54 -29.47 4.09 23.88
CA LEU A 54 -28.26 4.69 24.46
C LEU A 54 -26.98 3.98 24.00
N ALA A 55 -27.03 2.69 23.64
CA ALA A 55 -25.94 1.98 23.00
C ALA A 55 -25.85 2.33 21.50
N ILE A 56 -26.96 2.61 20.81
CA ILE A 56 -26.98 3.06 19.41
C ILE A 56 -26.57 4.52 19.32
N ILE A 57 -27.02 5.38 20.24
CA ILE A 57 -26.55 6.77 20.35
C ILE A 57 -25.12 6.77 20.90
N GLY A 58 -24.78 5.89 21.84
CA GLY A 58 -23.41 5.69 22.31
C GLY A 58 -22.49 5.21 21.20
N VAL A 59 -22.92 4.26 20.37
CA VAL A 59 -22.19 3.77 19.18
C VAL A 59 -22.20 4.81 18.07
N ALA A 60 -23.27 5.56 17.84
CA ALA A 60 -23.32 6.60 16.81
C ALA A 60 -22.53 7.85 17.21
N VAL A 61 -22.49 8.21 18.49
CA VAL A 61 -21.63 9.28 19.03
C VAL A 61 -20.19 8.80 19.13
N PHE A 62 -19.95 7.53 19.47
CA PHE A 62 -18.62 6.92 19.40
C PHE A 62 -18.14 6.79 17.96
N TRP A 63 -19.02 6.53 16.98
CA TRP A 63 -18.70 6.53 15.54
C TRP A 63 -18.66 7.94 14.93
N SER A 64 -19.26 8.96 15.56
CA SER A 64 -19.07 10.35 15.16
C SER A 64 -17.79 10.95 15.74
N TYR A 65 -17.28 10.40 16.84
CA TYR A 65 -15.95 10.72 17.39
C TYR A 65 -14.84 9.85 16.78
N VAL A 66 -15.13 8.60 16.47
CA VAL A 66 -14.30 7.73 15.63
C VAL A 66 -14.66 8.06 14.19
N ASN A 67 -14.20 9.20 13.71
CA ASN A 67 -14.08 9.43 12.27
C ASN A 67 -13.45 8.16 11.67
N PRO A 68 -14.04 7.55 10.63
CA PRO A 68 -13.42 6.45 9.88
C PRO A 68 -12.11 6.84 9.16
N GLY A 69 -11.53 7.99 9.49
CA GLY A 69 -10.40 8.63 8.83
C GLY A 69 -9.21 8.96 9.73
N GLU A 70 -9.25 8.68 11.04
CA GLU A 70 -8.04 8.79 11.88
C GLU A 70 -7.41 7.42 12.06
N TYR A 71 -6.76 6.94 11.01
CA TYR A 71 -5.85 5.79 11.06
C TYR A 71 -4.78 6.05 12.13
N PRO A 72 -4.40 5.08 12.97
CA PRO A 72 -3.33 5.32 13.94
C PRO A 72 -2.04 5.57 13.18
N ASN A 73 -1.51 6.75 13.45
CA ASN A 73 -0.52 7.43 12.64
C ASN A 73 0.87 7.03 13.13
N LEU A 74 1.30 5.85 12.74
CA LEU A 74 2.51 5.26 13.28
C LEU A 74 3.76 5.86 12.63
N VAL A 75 4.60 6.52 13.41
CA VAL A 75 5.91 6.99 12.93
C VAL A 75 6.97 6.11 13.56
N LEU A 76 7.73 5.44 12.70
CA LEU A 76 8.95 4.75 13.09
C LEU A 76 10.17 5.57 12.64
N TYR A 77 11.18 5.66 13.50
CA TYR A 77 12.39 6.41 13.21
C TYR A 77 13.62 5.85 13.92
N ASN A 78 14.79 6.13 13.34
CA ASN A 78 16.08 5.76 13.92
C ASN A 78 16.66 6.92 14.73
N LYS A 79 17.02 6.64 15.98
CA LYS A 79 17.72 7.55 16.88
C LYS A 79 18.78 6.78 17.67
N ASP A 80 20.01 7.29 17.64
CA ASP A 80 21.16 6.70 18.34
C ASP A 80 21.31 5.18 18.11
N GLY A 81 21.10 4.72 16.87
CA GLY A 81 21.17 3.30 16.49
C GLY A 81 20.04 2.42 17.02
N ASN A 82 18.96 3.02 17.53
CA ASN A 82 17.76 2.31 17.99
C ASN A 82 16.52 2.76 17.23
N VAL A 83 15.53 1.88 17.14
CA VAL A 83 14.23 2.18 16.55
C VAL A 83 13.30 2.72 17.63
N TYR A 84 12.62 3.82 17.31
CA TYR A 84 11.58 4.41 18.14
C TYR A 84 10.27 4.46 17.37
N MET A 85 9.18 4.40 18.14
CA MET A 85 7.82 4.40 17.64
C MET A 85 7.01 5.47 18.35
N THR A 86 6.33 6.32 17.59
CA THR A 86 5.41 7.35 18.11
C THR A 86 4.16 7.45 17.22
N ASN A 87 3.14 8.14 17.69
CA ASN A 87 1.93 8.50 16.95
C ASN A 87 1.29 9.72 17.62
N PHE A 88 0.18 10.26 17.08
CA PHE A 88 -0.47 11.43 17.69
C PHE A 88 -1.06 11.19 19.07
N ASP A 89 -1.52 9.97 19.36
CA ASP A 89 -2.06 9.62 20.68
C ASP A 89 -0.94 9.41 21.71
N LEU A 90 0.28 9.14 21.25
CA LEU A 90 1.45 8.94 22.07
C LEU A 90 2.06 10.29 22.42
N THR A 91 1.82 10.70 23.66
CA THR A 91 2.50 11.86 24.26
C THR A 91 4.03 11.74 24.29
N ARG A 92 4.60 10.54 24.09
CA ARG A 92 6.04 10.26 24.03
C ARG A 92 6.34 9.08 23.11
N ALA A 93 7.48 9.13 22.43
CA ALA A 93 7.99 8.01 21.69
C ALA A 93 8.44 6.86 22.61
N THR A 94 8.20 5.64 22.14
CA THR A 94 8.59 4.40 22.82
C THR A 94 9.71 3.75 22.04
N LYS A 95 10.79 3.38 22.74
CA LYS A 95 11.85 2.57 22.14
C LYS A 95 11.32 1.19 21.79
N VAL A 96 11.51 0.78 20.53
CA VAL A 96 11.24 -0.58 20.07
C VAL A 96 12.51 -1.40 20.27
N ASN A 97 12.42 -2.48 21.04
CA ASN A 97 13.55 -3.39 21.26
C ASN A 97 13.66 -4.40 20.11
N ALA A 98 13.83 -3.90 18.89
CA ALA A 98 14.03 -4.71 17.69
C ALA A 98 14.82 -3.93 16.64
N LEU A 99 15.53 -4.64 15.78
CA LEU A 99 16.09 -4.06 14.56
C LEU A 99 15.03 -4.18 13.46
N ILE A 100 14.60 -3.07 12.87
CA ILE A 100 13.50 -3.03 11.90
C ILE A 100 13.97 -2.34 10.62
N LYS A 101 13.71 -2.97 9.47
CA LYS A 101 13.75 -2.33 8.14
C LYS A 101 12.35 -2.16 7.58
N SER A 102 12.18 -1.16 6.72
CA SER A 102 10.88 -0.78 6.13
C SER A 102 10.14 -1.95 5.46
N GLN A 103 10.84 -2.79 4.69
CA GLN A 103 10.24 -3.95 4.00
C GLN A 103 9.58 -4.99 4.93
N ASN A 104 9.95 -4.99 6.21
CA ASN A 104 9.60 -5.99 7.21
C ASN A 104 8.52 -5.52 8.20
N THR A 105 7.74 -4.50 7.82
CA THR A 105 6.69 -3.91 8.66
C THR A 105 5.34 -3.98 7.97
N ARG A 106 4.23 -4.08 8.71
CA ARG A 106 2.87 -3.90 8.20
C ARG A 106 1.97 -3.30 9.26
N ILE A 107 0.93 -2.59 8.84
CA ILE A 107 -0.11 -2.09 9.74
C ILE A 107 -1.48 -2.51 9.22
N SER A 108 -2.38 -2.94 10.11
CA SER A 108 -3.76 -3.26 9.72
C SER A 108 -4.45 -2.02 9.12
N GLN A 109 -5.49 -2.22 8.31
CA GLN A 109 -6.19 -1.13 7.63
C GLN A 109 -6.90 -0.18 8.60
N ASP A 110 -7.36 -0.69 9.75
CA ASP A 110 -7.87 0.11 10.88
C ASP A 110 -6.75 0.66 11.79
N GLY A 111 -5.52 0.23 11.50
CA GLY A 111 -4.26 0.41 12.21
C GLY A 111 -4.23 0.00 13.68
N SER A 112 -5.23 -0.75 14.15
CA SER A 112 -5.24 -1.28 15.51
C SER A 112 -4.07 -2.21 15.81
N ARG A 113 -3.41 -2.76 14.78
CA ARG A 113 -2.27 -3.67 14.93
C ARG A 113 -1.12 -3.31 14.01
N PHE A 114 0.06 -3.22 14.61
CA PHE A 114 1.33 -3.07 13.91
C PHE A 114 2.11 -4.38 13.99
N PHE A 115 2.60 -4.84 12.85
CA PHE A 115 3.41 -6.05 12.70
C PHE A 115 4.82 -5.66 12.24
N TYR A 116 5.82 -6.30 12.80
CA TYR A 116 7.20 -6.12 12.39
C TYR A 116 8.02 -7.37 12.62
N MET A 117 9.03 -7.57 11.80
CA MET A 117 10.02 -8.62 12.00
C MET A 117 11.29 -8.02 12.61
N ASP A 118 11.80 -8.64 13.68
CA ASP A 118 13.12 -8.32 14.21
C ASP A 118 14.19 -8.93 13.30
N GLU A 119 15.06 -8.10 12.72
CA GLU A 119 16.11 -8.56 11.83
C GLU A 119 17.23 -9.34 12.51
N SER A 120 17.35 -9.24 13.84
CA SER A 120 18.41 -9.95 14.57
C SER A 120 18.19 -11.46 14.60
N ASP A 121 16.94 -11.91 14.66
CA ASP A 121 16.56 -13.32 14.79
C ASP A 121 15.39 -13.75 13.90
N ASN A 122 14.88 -12.86 13.05
CA ASN A 122 13.72 -13.10 12.18
C ASN A 122 12.42 -13.45 12.92
N THR A 123 12.27 -12.98 14.16
CA THR A 123 11.01 -13.12 14.91
C THR A 123 9.97 -12.16 14.38
N LEU A 124 8.82 -12.68 13.95
CA LEU A 124 7.67 -11.87 13.58
C LEU A 124 6.85 -11.54 14.83
N MET A 125 6.69 -10.24 15.09
CA MET A 125 5.98 -9.71 16.25
C MET A 125 4.79 -8.86 15.83
N TYR A 126 3.87 -8.64 16.77
CA TYR A 126 2.83 -7.64 16.64
C TYR A 126 2.59 -6.87 17.93
N VAL A 127 2.04 -5.66 17.81
CA VAL A 127 1.66 -4.78 18.90
C VAL A 127 0.27 -4.21 18.64
N GLU A 128 -0.57 -4.16 19.67
CA GLU A 128 -1.86 -3.48 19.65
C GLU A 128 -1.70 -1.98 19.92
N LEU A 129 -2.19 -1.17 19.00
CA LEU A 129 -2.19 0.29 19.06
C LEU A 129 -3.54 0.82 19.57
N PRO A 130 -3.59 2.02 20.18
CA PRO A 130 -2.45 2.88 20.51
C PRO A 130 -1.75 2.47 21.82
N SER A 131 -2.29 1.49 22.55
CA SER A 131 -1.89 1.24 23.94
C SER A 131 -0.45 0.74 24.11
N GLN A 132 0.13 0.10 23.07
CA GLN A 132 1.48 -0.51 23.06
C GLN A 132 1.76 -1.51 24.20
N ARG A 133 0.77 -1.83 25.03
CA ARG A 133 0.88 -2.69 26.22
C ARG A 133 0.52 -4.14 25.95
N LYS A 134 -0.10 -4.39 24.80
CA LYS A 134 -0.52 -5.70 24.34
C LYS A 134 0.14 -5.97 23.00
N GLY A 135 0.60 -7.20 22.82
CA GLY A 135 1.37 -7.65 21.68
C GLY A 135 1.91 -9.04 21.95
N GLY A 136 2.54 -9.63 20.95
CA GLY A 136 3.08 -10.97 21.06
C GLY A 136 3.96 -11.35 19.88
N VAL A 137 4.55 -12.53 20.01
CA VAL A 137 5.26 -13.20 18.91
C VAL A 137 4.22 -13.96 18.09
N VAL A 138 4.23 -13.74 16.77
CA VAL A 138 3.44 -14.53 15.81
C VAL A 138 4.14 -15.86 15.56
N ASP A 139 5.42 -15.81 15.17
CA ASP A 139 6.29 -16.97 15.01
C ASP A 139 7.77 -16.51 14.91
N GLU A 140 8.69 -17.47 15.00
CA GLU A 140 10.14 -17.33 14.84
C GLU A 140 10.59 -17.85 13.46
N ASP A 141 11.79 -17.46 13.01
CA ASP A 141 12.39 -17.82 11.71
C ASP A 141 11.53 -17.46 10.49
N VAL A 142 10.81 -16.34 10.57
CA VAL A 142 9.96 -15.83 9.50
C VAL A 142 10.81 -15.13 8.44
N ARG A 143 10.46 -15.26 7.16
CA ARG A 143 11.17 -14.60 6.06
C ARG A 143 10.35 -13.54 5.36
N GLU A 144 9.06 -13.79 5.26
CA GLU A 144 8.10 -12.89 4.64
C GLU A 144 6.74 -13.12 5.27
N PHE A 145 5.93 -12.06 5.36
CA PHE A 145 4.57 -12.15 5.84
C PHE A 145 3.62 -11.17 5.14
N LYS A 146 2.33 -11.50 5.16
CA LYS A 146 1.19 -10.68 4.72
C LYS A 146 0.07 -10.79 5.75
N ILE A 147 -0.70 -9.71 5.92
CA ILE A 147 -1.78 -9.63 6.91
C ILE A 147 -3.12 -9.36 6.23
N SER A 148 -4.21 -9.86 6.81
CA SER A 148 -5.55 -9.39 6.43
C SER A 148 -5.71 -7.90 6.72
N LYS A 149 -6.68 -7.25 6.08
CA LYS A 149 -7.06 -5.84 6.36
C LYS A 149 -7.30 -5.57 7.84
N THR A 150 -7.85 -6.54 8.56
CA THR A 150 -8.13 -6.48 10.00
C THR A 150 -6.93 -6.84 10.88
N GLY A 151 -5.85 -7.38 10.30
CA GLY A 151 -4.66 -7.82 11.04
C GLY A 151 -4.93 -8.97 12.00
N ASP A 152 -5.96 -9.77 11.78
CA ASP A 152 -6.33 -10.95 12.58
C ASP A 152 -5.88 -12.27 11.94
N ILE A 153 -5.54 -12.24 10.67
CA ILE A 153 -4.96 -13.36 9.93
C ILE A 153 -3.60 -12.94 9.42
N VAL A 154 -2.59 -13.78 9.67
CA VAL A 154 -1.22 -13.59 9.20
C VAL A 154 -0.81 -14.80 8.40
N TYR A 155 -0.43 -14.60 7.15
CA TYR A 155 0.23 -15.61 6.34
C TYR A 155 1.73 -15.31 6.30
N TYR A 156 2.57 -16.34 6.49
CA TYR A 156 4.01 -16.13 6.53
C TYR A 156 4.80 -17.34 6.05
N LEU A 157 5.94 -17.06 5.41
CA LEU A 157 6.92 -18.04 5.01
C LEU A 157 7.96 -18.21 6.13
N LYS A 158 8.22 -19.46 6.50
CA LYS A 158 9.16 -19.86 7.55
C LYS A 158 10.20 -20.84 7.02
N GLY A 159 11.39 -20.79 7.63
CA GLY A 159 12.47 -21.74 7.43
C GLY A 159 13.42 -21.37 6.29
N SER A 160 14.40 -22.23 6.02
CA SER A 160 15.45 -21.95 5.04
C SER A 160 14.92 -21.81 3.62
N THR A 161 15.76 -21.34 2.70
CA THR A 161 15.47 -21.34 1.26
C THR A 161 15.20 -22.73 0.69
N GLN A 162 15.49 -23.81 1.41
CA GLN A 162 15.20 -25.19 1.01
C GLN A 162 13.93 -25.76 1.65
N GLU A 163 13.53 -25.31 2.84
CA GLU A 163 12.35 -25.84 3.53
C GLU A 163 11.06 -25.13 3.16
N ARG A 164 11.10 -23.80 2.93
CA ARG A 164 10.03 -22.96 2.35
C ARG A 164 8.60 -23.38 2.78
N LYS A 165 8.28 -23.24 4.06
CA LYS A 165 6.97 -23.61 4.59
C LYS A 165 6.07 -22.39 4.76
N LEU A 166 4.85 -22.46 4.23
CA LEU A 166 3.86 -21.41 4.34
C LEU A 166 2.87 -21.73 5.45
N TYR A 167 2.71 -20.80 6.39
CA TYR A 167 1.82 -20.92 7.53
C TYR A 167 0.72 -19.86 7.48
N LYS A 168 -0.40 -20.17 8.13
CA LYS A 168 -1.48 -19.23 8.47
C LYS A 168 -1.63 -19.18 9.99
N SER A 169 -1.60 -18.00 10.57
CA SER A 169 -1.85 -17.74 11.99
C SER A 169 -3.08 -16.89 12.19
N ASP A 170 -3.86 -17.21 13.23
CA ASP A 170 -4.96 -16.39 13.77
C ASP A 170 -4.54 -15.62 15.03
N LEU A 171 -3.21 -15.44 15.20
CA LEU A 171 -2.52 -14.88 16.37
C LEU A 171 -2.58 -15.73 17.65
N LYS A 172 -3.38 -16.81 17.68
CA LYS A 172 -3.46 -17.75 18.81
C LYS A 172 -2.81 -19.07 18.48
N SER A 173 -2.91 -19.48 17.22
CA SER A 173 -2.40 -20.74 16.69
C SER A 173 -1.96 -20.54 15.25
N ALA A 174 -1.03 -21.38 14.81
CA ALA A 174 -0.59 -21.42 13.43
C ALA A 174 -0.85 -22.81 12.83
N LYS A 175 -1.18 -22.87 11.55
CA LYS A 175 -1.28 -24.10 10.77
C LYS A 175 -0.40 -24.03 9.53
N LEU A 176 0.24 -25.15 9.21
CA LEU A 176 0.95 -25.33 7.95
C LEU A 176 -0.08 -25.41 6.81
N ILE A 177 0.15 -24.63 5.76
CA ILE A 177 -0.71 -24.56 4.57
C ILE A 177 -0.06 -25.28 3.39
N ALA A 178 1.22 -24.99 3.13
CA ALA A 178 1.94 -25.55 2.00
C ALA A 178 3.43 -25.71 2.30
N GLU A 179 4.08 -26.65 1.62
CA GLU A 179 5.52 -26.84 1.62
C GLU A 179 6.10 -26.45 0.25
N GLY A 180 7.34 -26.00 0.21
CA GLY A 180 8.00 -25.57 -1.04
C GLY A 180 7.50 -24.23 -1.59
N ALA A 181 6.81 -23.42 -0.79
CA ALA A 181 6.23 -22.15 -1.22
C ALA A 181 7.30 -21.07 -1.47
N VAL A 182 7.29 -20.49 -2.66
CA VAL A 182 8.23 -19.46 -3.11
C VAL A 182 7.68 -18.07 -2.89
N ASP A 183 6.43 -17.85 -3.28
CA ASP A 183 5.71 -16.57 -3.12
C ASP A 183 4.23 -16.87 -2.82
N PHE A 184 3.54 -15.90 -2.25
CA PHE A 184 2.14 -16.02 -1.91
C PHE A 184 1.42 -14.67 -1.89
N VAL A 185 0.12 -14.67 -2.16
CA VAL A 185 -0.75 -13.50 -2.15
C VAL A 185 -2.05 -13.88 -1.46
N ILE A 186 -2.62 -12.95 -0.70
CA ILE A 186 -3.84 -13.18 0.07
C ILE A 186 -4.92 -12.19 -0.34
N SER A 187 -6.17 -12.62 -0.27
CA SER A 187 -7.30 -11.69 -0.38
C SER A 187 -7.31 -10.74 0.83
N PRO A 188 -7.94 -9.57 0.72
CA PRO A 188 -7.91 -8.57 1.77
C PRO A 188 -8.57 -9.03 3.09
N ASP A 189 -9.50 -9.97 3.04
CA ASP A 189 -10.10 -10.61 4.22
C ASP A 189 -9.30 -11.81 4.75
N GLY A 190 -8.24 -12.22 4.05
CA GLY A 190 -7.42 -13.39 4.39
C GLY A 190 -8.12 -14.75 4.18
N SER A 191 -9.25 -14.79 3.47
CA SER A 191 -9.98 -16.04 3.21
C SER A 191 -9.40 -16.85 2.04
N ASN A 192 -8.86 -16.15 1.03
CA ASN A 192 -8.30 -16.73 -0.18
C ASN A 192 -6.78 -16.54 -0.18
N LEU A 193 -6.08 -17.55 -0.70
CA LEU A 193 -4.63 -17.57 -0.81
C LEU A 193 -4.25 -18.12 -2.17
N LEU A 194 -3.36 -17.43 -2.86
CA LEU A 194 -2.64 -17.94 -4.01
C LEU A 194 -1.19 -18.12 -3.59
N CYS A 195 -0.64 -19.33 -3.66
CA CYS A 195 0.77 -19.56 -3.41
C CYS A 195 1.43 -20.29 -4.59
N THR A 196 2.67 -19.93 -4.87
CA THR A 196 3.46 -20.54 -5.94
C THR A 196 4.58 -21.36 -5.36
N THR A 197 4.92 -22.44 -6.04
CA THR A 197 6.20 -23.16 -5.90
C THR A 197 7.04 -22.89 -7.14
N GLU A 198 8.17 -23.58 -7.29
CA GLU A 198 9.02 -23.45 -8.48
C GLU A 198 8.32 -23.88 -9.77
N ASN A 199 7.33 -24.78 -9.69
CA ASN A 199 6.69 -25.37 -10.88
C ASN A 199 5.16 -25.31 -10.87
N GLU A 200 4.54 -25.03 -9.73
CA GLU A 200 3.09 -25.13 -9.57
C GLU A 200 2.51 -23.91 -8.87
N VAL A 201 1.26 -23.60 -9.20
CA VAL A 201 0.44 -22.64 -8.48
C VAL A 201 -0.63 -23.42 -7.72
N PHE A 202 -0.88 -23.01 -6.48
CA PHE A 202 -1.92 -23.54 -5.61
C PHE A 202 -2.83 -22.39 -5.19
N TYR A 203 -4.13 -22.60 -5.32
CA TYR A 203 -5.12 -21.64 -4.89
C TYR A 203 -6.01 -22.27 -3.82
N TYR A 204 -6.11 -21.61 -2.68
CA TYR A 204 -6.94 -22.01 -1.56
C TYR A 204 -8.07 -21.00 -1.39
N LYS A 205 -9.29 -21.51 -1.24
CA LYS A 205 -10.50 -20.73 -0.94
C LYS A 205 -11.07 -21.21 0.38
N ASN A 206 -11.15 -20.31 1.36
CA ASN A 206 -11.58 -20.64 2.73
C ASN A 206 -10.81 -21.83 3.31
N ASP A 207 -9.48 -21.78 3.23
CA ASP A 207 -8.56 -22.83 3.69
C ASP A 207 -8.69 -24.20 3.00
N THR A 208 -9.46 -24.29 1.92
CA THR A 208 -9.61 -25.51 1.12
C THR A 208 -8.89 -25.34 -0.20
N LEU A 209 -8.05 -26.32 -0.59
CA LEU A 209 -7.40 -26.32 -1.90
C LEU A 209 -8.48 -26.35 -2.99
N ALA A 210 -8.60 -25.25 -3.71
CA ALA A 210 -9.60 -25.03 -4.75
C ALA A 210 -9.08 -25.53 -6.11
N PHE A 211 -7.81 -25.28 -6.43
CA PHE A 211 -7.09 -25.95 -7.52
C PHE A 211 -5.58 -25.88 -7.33
N SER A 212 -4.87 -26.75 -8.05
CA SER A 212 -3.46 -26.58 -8.38
C SER A 212 -3.24 -26.80 -9.87
N SER A 213 -2.22 -26.15 -10.43
CA SER A 213 -1.84 -26.32 -11.83
C SER A 213 -0.35 -26.07 -12.00
N SER A 214 0.28 -26.75 -12.95
CA SER A 214 1.52 -26.24 -13.52
C SER A 214 1.24 -24.92 -14.23
N TYR A 215 2.22 -24.01 -14.19
CA TYR A 215 2.17 -22.74 -14.91
C TYR A 215 3.54 -22.46 -15.52
N ASP A 216 3.56 -21.66 -16.57
CA ASP A 216 4.81 -21.18 -17.13
C ASP A 216 5.37 -20.06 -16.23
N SER A 217 6.39 -20.39 -15.43
CA SER A 217 7.05 -19.44 -14.52
C SER A 217 7.73 -18.27 -15.23
N ASN A 218 7.88 -18.31 -16.56
CA ASN A 218 8.35 -17.17 -17.34
C ASN A 218 7.27 -16.10 -17.55
N HIS A 219 6.01 -16.41 -17.24
CA HIS A 219 4.89 -15.48 -17.30
C HIS A 219 4.38 -15.17 -15.89
N SER A 220 4.11 -13.90 -15.61
CA SER A 220 3.52 -13.48 -14.34
C SER A 220 2.11 -14.05 -14.19
N LEU A 221 1.70 -14.30 -12.94
CA LEU A 221 0.30 -14.54 -12.58
C LEU A 221 -0.41 -13.21 -12.41
N LEU A 222 -1.62 -13.06 -12.96
CA LEU A 222 -2.45 -11.89 -12.72
C LEU A 222 -3.75 -12.30 -12.02
N TYR A 223 -4.26 -11.43 -11.16
CA TYR A 223 -5.44 -11.72 -10.35
C TYR A 223 -6.12 -10.43 -9.93
N ASP A 224 -7.42 -10.51 -9.64
CA ASP A 224 -8.17 -9.39 -9.07
C ASP A 224 -7.88 -9.24 -7.57
N ILE A 225 -8.31 -8.12 -6.98
CA ILE A 225 -8.00 -7.78 -5.59
C ILE A 225 -8.51 -8.82 -4.60
N ASN A 226 -9.64 -9.50 -4.87
CA ASN A 226 -10.22 -10.47 -3.95
C ASN A 226 -9.75 -11.91 -4.24
N LEU A 227 -8.91 -12.10 -5.26
CA LEU A 227 -8.53 -13.41 -5.78
C LEU A 227 -9.74 -14.27 -6.18
N ASP A 228 -10.83 -13.64 -6.67
CA ASP A 228 -11.97 -14.35 -7.24
C ASP A 228 -11.67 -14.84 -8.67
N ASN A 229 -10.77 -14.15 -9.37
CA ASN A 229 -10.26 -14.45 -10.68
C ASN A 229 -8.73 -14.52 -10.63
N VAL A 230 -8.18 -15.68 -10.99
CA VAL A 230 -6.74 -15.89 -11.11
C VAL A 230 -6.45 -16.33 -12.53
N TYR A 231 -5.52 -15.64 -13.18
CA TYR A 231 -5.13 -15.84 -14.57
C TYR A 231 -3.69 -16.29 -14.67
N PHE A 232 -3.46 -17.27 -15.54
CA PHE A 232 -2.13 -17.82 -15.80
C PHE A 232 -2.02 -18.35 -17.22
N ILE A 233 -0.79 -18.46 -17.70
CA ILE A 233 -0.49 -19.01 -19.03
C ILE A 233 0.13 -20.40 -18.88
N THR A 234 -0.43 -21.37 -19.60
CA THR A 234 0.12 -22.72 -19.74
C THR A 234 0.03 -23.14 -21.20
N ASP A 235 1.14 -23.57 -21.81
CA ASP A 235 1.19 -23.97 -23.22
C ASP A 235 0.63 -22.92 -24.20
N ARG A 236 0.94 -21.64 -23.96
CA ARG A 236 0.40 -20.47 -24.70
C ARG A 236 -1.11 -20.29 -24.61
N LYS A 237 -1.78 -20.97 -23.68
CA LYS A 237 -3.20 -20.79 -23.40
C LYS A 237 -3.36 -19.94 -22.17
N LEU A 238 -4.26 -18.97 -22.24
CA LEU A 238 -4.71 -18.23 -21.08
C LEU A 238 -5.78 -19.03 -20.37
N CYS A 239 -5.53 -19.33 -19.10
CA CYS A 239 -6.39 -20.13 -18.25
C CYS A 239 -6.84 -19.32 -17.04
N THR A 240 -8.00 -19.68 -16.49
CA THR A 240 -8.47 -19.18 -15.20
C THR A 240 -9.13 -20.30 -14.39
N TYR A 241 -9.29 -20.08 -13.09
CA TYR A 241 -10.10 -20.95 -12.25
C TYR A 241 -11.53 -20.43 -12.15
N LYS A 242 -12.49 -21.25 -12.54
CA LYS A 242 -13.92 -20.92 -12.47
C LYS A 242 -14.73 -22.18 -12.16
N ASP A 243 -15.67 -22.07 -11.23
CA ASP A 243 -16.61 -23.14 -10.87
C ASP A 243 -15.95 -24.49 -10.55
N GLY A 244 -14.86 -24.49 -9.77
CA GLY A 244 -14.21 -25.72 -9.32
C GLY A 244 -13.21 -26.32 -10.30
N LYS A 245 -12.96 -25.70 -11.46
CA LYS A 245 -12.04 -26.22 -12.48
C LYS A 245 -11.25 -25.11 -13.16
N VAL A 246 -10.11 -25.51 -13.72
CA VAL A 246 -9.35 -24.66 -14.65
C VAL A 246 -10.08 -24.65 -15.99
N VAL A 247 -10.29 -23.46 -16.55
CA VAL A 247 -10.97 -23.22 -17.83
C VAL A 247 -10.02 -22.43 -18.74
N GLU A 248 -9.90 -22.88 -19.98
CA GLU A 248 -9.23 -22.15 -21.04
C GLU A 248 -10.11 -20.98 -21.50
N ILE A 249 -9.55 -19.77 -21.48
CA ILE A 249 -10.18 -18.54 -21.95
C ILE A 249 -9.81 -18.27 -23.40
N TYR A 250 -8.54 -18.50 -23.77
CA TYR A 250 -8.01 -18.14 -25.08
C TYR A 250 -6.77 -18.97 -25.43
N ASP A 251 -6.67 -19.40 -26.70
CA ASP A 251 -5.50 -20.08 -27.26
C ASP A 251 -4.64 -19.11 -28.09
N GLY A 252 -3.34 -19.14 -27.88
CA GLY A 252 -2.39 -18.26 -28.57
C GLY A 252 -2.16 -16.93 -27.84
N VAL A 253 -1.84 -16.99 -26.55
CA VAL A 253 -1.42 -15.85 -25.74
C VAL A 253 0.10 -15.72 -25.72
N LYS A 254 0.56 -14.48 -25.84
CA LYS A 254 1.97 -14.09 -25.78
C LYS A 254 2.35 -13.58 -24.40
N GLU A 255 1.52 -12.72 -23.80
CA GLU A 255 1.75 -12.14 -22.47
C GLU A 255 0.42 -11.62 -21.91
N MET A 256 0.30 -11.58 -20.58
CA MET A 256 -0.79 -10.85 -19.91
C MET A 256 -0.33 -9.42 -19.61
N VAL A 257 -1.24 -8.45 -19.73
CA VAL A 257 -0.92 -7.02 -19.61
C VAL A 257 -1.31 -6.49 -18.23
N THR A 258 -2.59 -6.55 -17.88
CA THR A 258 -3.09 -6.10 -16.59
C THR A 258 -4.41 -6.78 -16.25
N CYS A 259 -4.66 -6.99 -14.96
CA CYS A 259 -5.94 -7.41 -14.42
C CYS A 259 -6.57 -6.26 -13.65
N LEU A 260 -7.82 -5.95 -13.94
CA LEU A 260 -8.60 -4.95 -13.22
C LEU A 260 -9.00 -5.49 -11.83
N GLN A 261 -9.37 -4.58 -10.93
CA GLN A 261 -9.81 -4.90 -9.57
C GLN A 261 -11.06 -5.78 -9.54
N ASP A 262 -11.85 -5.79 -10.62
CA ASP A 262 -13.03 -6.64 -10.78
C ASP A 262 -12.78 -7.93 -11.57
N GLY A 263 -11.53 -8.18 -11.98
CA GLY A 263 -11.10 -9.37 -12.71
C GLY A 263 -11.02 -9.24 -14.22
N ARG A 264 -11.56 -8.18 -14.83
CA ARG A 264 -11.42 -8.02 -16.29
C ARG A 264 -9.95 -7.91 -16.67
N LEU A 265 -9.58 -8.46 -17.83
CA LEU A 265 -8.17 -8.68 -18.17
C LEU A 265 -7.82 -8.12 -19.54
N TYR A 266 -6.69 -7.44 -19.62
CA TYR A 266 -6.02 -7.13 -20.88
C TYR A 266 -4.83 -8.07 -21.09
N PHE A 267 -4.65 -8.56 -22.31
CA PHE A 267 -3.54 -9.43 -22.67
C PHE A 267 -3.18 -9.30 -24.16
N CYS A 268 -2.00 -9.80 -24.52
CA CYS A 268 -1.51 -9.86 -25.89
C CYS A 268 -1.61 -11.26 -26.45
N ASN A 269 -2.16 -11.40 -27.65
CA ASN A 269 -2.10 -12.64 -28.38
C ASN A 269 -0.77 -12.78 -29.17
N THR A 270 -0.53 -13.97 -29.72
CA THR A 270 0.67 -14.29 -30.53
C THR A 270 0.76 -13.51 -31.84
N PHE A 271 -0.34 -12.89 -32.28
CA PHE A 271 -0.38 -11.96 -33.40
C PHE A 271 -0.07 -10.51 -32.99
N ASN A 272 0.43 -10.27 -31.77
CA ASN A 272 0.71 -8.94 -31.22
C ASN A 272 -0.52 -8.01 -31.20
N SER A 273 -1.72 -8.57 -31.11
CA SER A 273 -2.94 -7.78 -30.93
C SER A 273 -3.32 -7.73 -29.46
N LEU A 274 -3.63 -6.52 -28.97
CA LEU A 274 -4.24 -6.35 -27.65
C LEU A 274 -5.64 -6.98 -27.64
N CYS A 275 -5.92 -7.74 -26.60
CA CYS A 275 -7.18 -8.43 -26.35
C CYS A 275 -7.73 -8.00 -24.99
N TYR A 276 -9.05 -8.05 -24.86
CA TYR A 276 -9.77 -7.72 -23.64
C TYR A 276 -10.74 -8.85 -23.28
N TYR A 277 -10.64 -9.37 -22.06
CA TYR A 277 -11.54 -10.36 -21.50
C TYR A 277 -12.46 -9.69 -20.48
N ASP A 278 -13.77 -9.74 -20.74
CA ASP A 278 -14.79 -9.09 -19.92
C ASP A 278 -15.46 -10.03 -18.90
N LEU A 279 -14.79 -11.14 -18.56
CA LEU A 279 -15.28 -12.24 -17.73
C LEU A 279 -16.30 -13.18 -18.41
N GLN A 280 -16.71 -12.87 -19.64
CA GLN A 280 -17.61 -13.71 -20.44
C GLN A 280 -16.94 -14.14 -21.75
N GLU A 281 -16.44 -13.18 -22.52
CA GLU A 281 -15.85 -13.41 -23.84
C GLU A 281 -14.55 -12.60 -24.03
N VAL A 282 -13.77 -13.03 -25.03
CA VAL A 282 -12.57 -12.32 -25.46
C VAL A 282 -12.89 -11.45 -26.68
N LYS A 283 -12.55 -10.17 -26.57
CA LYS A 283 -12.59 -9.19 -27.66
C LYS A 283 -11.17 -8.94 -28.16
N VAL A 284 -10.89 -9.32 -29.42
CA VAL A 284 -9.63 -8.99 -30.09
C VAL A 284 -9.74 -7.57 -30.67
N LEU A 285 -8.90 -6.66 -30.18
CA LEU A 285 -9.00 -5.24 -30.51
C LEU A 285 -8.24 -4.85 -31.78
N ASN A 286 -7.59 -5.82 -32.44
CA ASN A 286 -6.80 -5.66 -33.68
C ASN A 286 -5.83 -4.47 -33.62
N LEU A 287 -5.25 -4.26 -32.45
CA LEU A 287 -4.37 -3.16 -32.13
C LEU A 287 -2.95 -3.71 -31.95
N PHE A 288 -2.09 -3.43 -32.93
CA PHE A 288 -0.65 -3.63 -32.79
C PHE A 288 -0.08 -2.45 -31.98
N TYR A 289 0.60 -2.73 -30.88
CA TYR A 289 1.22 -1.69 -30.08
C TYR A 289 2.68 -2.02 -29.78
N SER A 290 3.51 -0.99 -29.59
CA SER A 290 4.93 -1.12 -29.25
C SER A 290 5.17 -1.07 -27.75
N SER A 291 4.34 -0.33 -27.00
CA SER A 291 4.39 -0.27 -25.54
C SER A 291 3.05 0.17 -24.94
N ILE A 292 2.80 -0.20 -23.69
CA ILE A 292 1.71 0.35 -22.87
C ILE A 292 2.24 1.58 -22.14
N LEU A 293 1.52 2.70 -22.24
CA LEU A 293 1.85 3.95 -21.57
C LEU A 293 1.12 4.11 -20.24
N HIS A 294 -0.08 3.54 -20.16
CA HIS A 294 -0.89 3.51 -18.96
C HIS A 294 -1.84 2.32 -19.03
N ALA A 295 -2.04 1.67 -17.90
CA ALA A 295 -3.08 0.67 -17.73
C ALA A 295 -3.70 0.94 -16.36
N ASP A 296 -4.97 1.32 -16.35
CA ASP A 296 -5.71 1.51 -15.12
C ASP A 296 -6.18 0.13 -14.64
N THR A 297 -6.09 -0.12 -13.33
CA THR A 297 -6.61 -1.33 -12.71
C THR A 297 -8.01 -1.12 -12.13
N LYS A 298 -8.44 0.12 -11.88
CA LYS A 298 -9.78 0.46 -11.40
C LYS A 298 -10.75 0.62 -12.56
N GLU A 299 -10.31 1.23 -13.65
CA GLU A 299 -11.12 1.44 -14.85
C GLU A 299 -10.61 0.60 -16.04
N PRO A 300 -11.49 0.22 -17.00
CA PRO A 300 -11.10 -0.53 -18.19
C PRO A 300 -10.46 0.40 -19.23
N ILE A 301 -9.39 1.08 -18.84
CA ILE A 301 -8.64 2.03 -19.66
C ILE A 301 -7.21 1.54 -19.85
N VAL A 302 -6.82 1.36 -21.11
CA VAL A 302 -5.43 1.13 -21.49
C VAL A 302 -5.05 2.17 -22.52
N VAL A 303 -3.95 2.87 -22.27
CA VAL A 303 -3.34 3.81 -23.20
C VAL A 303 -2.09 3.16 -23.76
N VAL A 304 -2.05 2.96 -25.07
CA VAL A 304 -0.93 2.33 -25.76
C VAL A 304 -0.25 3.30 -26.71
N LYS A 305 1.03 3.04 -26.96
CA LYS A 305 1.77 3.58 -28.08
C LYS A 305 1.69 2.59 -29.25
N ASN A 306 1.11 3.04 -30.36
CA ASN A 306 1.06 2.31 -31.62
C ASN A 306 1.85 3.09 -32.66
N ASN A 307 3.06 2.61 -32.96
CA ASN A 307 4.08 3.34 -33.71
C ASN A 307 4.36 4.69 -33.03
N ASP A 308 3.99 5.81 -33.65
CA ASP A 308 4.16 7.17 -33.12
C ASP A 308 2.85 7.80 -32.67
N LYS A 309 1.75 7.03 -32.63
CA LYS A 309 0.44 7.53 -32.20
C LYS A 309 0.05 6.94 -30.86
N VAL A 310 -0.69 7.73 -30.09
CA VAL A 310 -1.37 7.21 -28.89
C VAL A 310 -2.74 6.66 -29.26
N THR A 311 -3.03 5.44 -28.81
CA THR A 311 -4.37 4.85 -28.90
C THR A 311 -4.89 4.55 -27.51
N VAL A 312 -6.09 5.04 -27.24
CA VAL A 312 -6.84 4.74 -26.03
C VAL A 312 -7.74 3.57 -26.31
N VAL A 313 -7.72 2.60 -25.41
CA VAL A 313 -8.69 1.53 -25.33
C VAL A 313 -9.54 1.76 -24.10
N TYR A 314 -10.85 1.90 -24.28
CA TYR A 314 -11.81 2.06 -23.20
C TYR A 314 -12.99 1.11 -23.39
N GLU A 315 -13.25 0.23 -22.43
CA GLU A 315 -14.34 -0.77 -22.48
C GLU A 315 -14.33 -1.63 -23.76
N GLY A 316 -13.14 -1.96 -24.26
CA GLY A 316 -12.97 -2.73 -25.49
C GLY A 316 -13.22 -1.94 -26.78
N THR A 317 -13.37 -0.61 -26.71
CA THR A 317 -13.40 0.28 -27.88
C THR A 317 -12.09 1.02 -28.03
N THR A 318 -11.67 1.30 -29.26
CA THR A 318 -10.38 1.96 -29.56
C THR A 318 -10.57 3.37 -30.11
N SER A 319 -9.65 4.27 -29.77
CA SER A 319 -9.61 5.64 -30.27
C SER A 319 -8.17 6.16 -30.35
N THR A 320 -7.72 6.52 -31.54
CA THR A 320 -6.37 7.02 -31.79
C THR A 320 -6.33 8.55 -31.82
N ASN A 321 -5.32 9.17 -31.20
CA ASN A 321 -5.06 10.60 -31.36
C ASN A 321 -4.47 10.87 -32.75
N PRO A 322 -5.10 11.69 -33.59
CA PRO A 322 -4.54 12.02 -34.90
C PRO A 322 -3.41 13.07 -34.84
N TYR A 323 -3.24 13.78 -33.70
CA TYR A 323 -2.37 14.96 -33.59
C TYR A 323 -1.10 14.73 -32.76
N ALA A 324 -0.99 13.60 -32.06
CA ALA A 324 0.15 13.34 -31.18
C ALA A 324 1.42 13.01 -31.97
N ASP A 325 2.53 13.64 -31.59
CA ASP A 325 3.89 13.13 -31.82
C ASP A 325 4.14 11.92 -30.90
N ILE A 326 5.35 11.34 -30.95
CA ILE A 326 5.76 10.17 -30.17
C ILE A 326 5.33 10.32 -28.70
N PRO A 327 4.36 9.52 -28.20
CA PRO A 327 3.88 9.66 -26.84
C PRO A 327 4.89 9.07 -25.85
N GLU A 328 5.14 9.80 -24.76
CA GLU A 328 6.10 9.42 -23.70
C GLU A 328 5.41 8.90 -22.45
N LYS A 329 4.31 9.56 -22.06
CA LYS A 329 3.69 9.33 -20.76
C LYS A 329 2.20 9.61 -20.83
N ALA A 330 1.40 8.76 -20.18
CA ALA A 330 -0.03 8.96 -20.06
C ALA A 330 -0.50 8.82 -18.61
N LYS A 331 -1.51 9.60 -18.24
CA LYS A 331 -2.22 9.52 -16.96
C LYS A 331 -3.72 9.71 -17.21
N VAL A 332 -4.53 9.10 -16.36
CA VAL A 332 -5.99 9.08 -16.48
C VAL A 332 -6.61 9.53 -15.16
N CYS A 333 -7.66 10.34 -15.22
CA CYS A 333 -8.49 10.72 -14.09
C CYS A 333 -9.89 11.12 -14.59
N ASP A 334 -10.96 10.65 -13.93
CA ASP A 334 -12.36 10.99 -14.22
C ASP A 334 -12.69 10.97 -15.72
N ARG A 335 -12.36 9.88 -16.40
CA ARG A 335 -12.60 9.69 -17.85
C ARG A 335 -11.87 10.69 -18.76
N LYS A 336 -10.92 11.46 -18.22
CA LYS A 336 -9.98 12.29 -18.98
C LYS A 336 -8.63 11.63 -19.05
N ILE A 337 -8.05 11.65 -20.25
CA ILE A 337 -6.79 11.00 -20.56
C ILE A 337 -5.82 12.07 -21.01
N TYR A 338 -4.73 12.21 -20.25
CA TYR A 338 -3.67 13.16 -20.52
C TYR A 338 -2.47 12.41 -21.08
N VAL A 339 -1.90 12.93 -22.17
CA VAL A 339 -0.77 12.32 -22.87
C VAL A 339 0.29 13.37 -23.17
N LEU A 340 1.49 13.18 -22.62
CA LEU A 340 2.67 13.96 -22.95
C LEU A 340 3.41 13.31 -24.12
N CYS A 341 3.79 14.14 -25.09
CA CYS A 341 4.51 13.74 -26.29
C CYS A 341 5.91 14.39 -26.36
N TRP A 342 6.78 13.83 -27.22
CA TRP A 342 8.16 14.30 -27.46
C TRP A 342 8.24 15.79 -27.85
N ASP A 343 7.22 16.28 -28.54
CA ASP A 343 7.04 17.68 -28.94
C ASP A 343 6.80 18.64 -27.75
N ARG A 344 6.80 18.12 -26.51
CA ARG A 344 6.51 18.85 -25.26
C ARG A 344 5.08 19.38 -25.18
N ASN A 345 4.17 18.87 -25.99
CA ASN A 345 2.75 19.15 -25.86
C ASN A 345 2.10 18.09 -24.96
N LEU A 346 1.30 18.58 -24.01
CA LEU A 346 0.41 17.77 -23.20
C LEU A 346 -0.96 17.83 -23.85
N TYR A 347 -1.45 16.70 -24.37
CA TYR A 347 -2.78 16.56 -24.94
C TYR A 347 -3.75 16.01 -23.90
N VAL A 348 -5.02 16.38 -24.03
CA VAL A 348 -6.11 15.78 -23.24
C VAL A 348 -7.19 15.23 -24.17
N ARG A 349 -7.77 14.10 -23.77
CA ARG A 349 -8.98 13.55 -24.35
C ARG A 349 -10.00 13.35 -23.24
N ASP A 350 -11.17 13.94 -23.43
CA ASP A 350 -12.35 13.59 -22.66
C ASP A 350 -13.08 12.43 -23.36
N LEU A 351 -13.33 11.33 -22.63
CA LEU A 351 -13.97 10.15 -23.20
C LEU A 351 -15.44 10.38 -23.58
N GLU A 352 -16.11 11.37 -22.99
CA GLU A 352 -17.49 11.74 -23.34
C GLU A 352 -17.53 12.60 -24.60
N LEU A 353 -16.66 13.62 -24.67
CA LEU A 353 -16.60 14.53 -25.82
C LEU A 353 -15.93 13.88 -27.05
N LYS A 354 -15.14 12.83 -26.83
CA LYS A 354 -14.45 12.03 -27.88
C LYS A 354 -13.49 12.84 -28.77
N SER A 355 -13.13 14.06 -28.38
CA SER A 355 -12.16 14.91 -29.07
C SER A 355 -10.83 14.96 -28.34
N TRP A 356 -9.74 15.12 -29.10
CA TRP A 356 -8.43 15.45 -28.56
C TRP A 356 -8.20 16.95 -28.68
N GLU A 357 -7.59 17.54 -27.66
CA GLU A 357 -7.15 18.94 -27.68
C GLU A 357 -5.77 19.09 -27.04
N SER A 358 -5.05 20.15 -27.42
CA SER A 358 -3.83 20.54 -26.72
C SER A 358 -4.23 21.16 -25.38
N TYR A 359 -3.80 20.51 -24.29
CA TYR A 359 -4.01 21.03 -22.94
C TYR A 359 -2.96 22.09 -22.63
N ASP A 360 -1.67 21.77 -22.76
CA ASP A 360 -0.58 22.69 -22.43
C ASP A 360 0.66 22.44 -23.29
N THR A 361 1.54 23.43 -23.40
CA THR A 361 2.74 23.40 -24.23
C THR A 361 4.01 23.59 -23.40
N SER A 362 5.13 23.15 -23.95
CA SER A 362 6.45 23.21 -23.30
C SER A 362 6.51 22.47 -21.96
N VAL A 363 5.71 21.41 -21.84
CA VAL A 363 5.65 20.53 -20.67
C VAL A 363 6.81 19.53 -20.75
N VAL A 364 7.61 19.49 -19.69
CA VAL A 364 8.76 18.58 -19.57
C VAL A 364 8.33 17.27 -18.95
N ASP A 365 7.44 17.36 -17.95
CA ASP A 365 6.85 16.22 -17.27
C ASP A 365 5.53 16.65 -16.62
N PHE A 366 4.67 15.69 -16.29
CA PHE A 366 3.39 15.93 -15.63
C PHE A 366 2.91 14.76 -14.79
N GLY A 367 1.98 15.05 -13.89
CA GLY A 367 1.16 14.08 -13.18
C GLY A 367 -0.24 14.63 -12.91
N LEU A 368 -1.08 13.82 -12.28
CA LEU A 368 -2.44 14.20 -11.89
C LEU A 368 -2.59 14.05 -10.36
N THR A 369 -3.25 15.00 -9.72
CA THR A 369 -3.70 14.84 -8.32
C THR A 369 -4.88 13.87 -8.26
N ALA A 370 -5.26 13.44 -7.06
CA ALA A 370 -6.46 12.60 -6.87
C ALA A 370 -7.77 13.29 -7.31
N LYS A 371 -7.78 14.62 -7.36
CA LYS A 371 -8.88 15.45 -7.89
C LYS A 371 -8.78 15.70 -9.40
N GLY A 372 -7.76 15.16 -10.06
CA GLY A 372 -7.54 15.35 -11.49
C GLY A 372 -6.89 16.68 -11.86
N ASP A 373 -6.35 17.43 -10.90
CA ASP A 373 -5.57 18.63 -11.20
C ASP A 373 -4.28 18.25 -11.91
N VAL A 374 -3.96 18.96 -12.99
CA VAL A 374 -2.75 18.71 -13.77
C VAL A 374 -1.58 19.44 -13.11
N VAL A 375 -0.63 18.68 -12.57
CA VAL A 375 0.64 19.20 -12.08
C VAL A 375 1.67 19.03 -13.19
N ALA A 376 2.19 20.14 -13.71
CA ALA A 376 3.09 20.15 -14.84
C ALA A 376 4.41 20.85 -14.49
N LEU A 377 5.50 20.31 -15.04
CA LEU A 377 6.84 20.89 -14.95
C LEU A 377 7.22 21.50 -16.29
N LYS A 378 7.80 22.70 -16.25
CA LYS A 378 8.36 23.37 -17.43
C LYS A 378 9.74 23.91 -17.11
N TYR A 379 10.57 24.10 -18.13
CA TYR A 379 11.81 24.84 -17.97
C TYR A 379 11.56 26.35 -18.12
N ASP A 380 12.19 27.14 -17.25
CA ASP A 380 12.34 28.57 -17.49
C ASP A 380 13.47 28.83 -18.51
N GLN A 381 13.71 30.11 -18.82
CA GLN A 381 14.77 30.54 -19.75
C GLN A 381 16.19 30.18 -19.28
N ARG A 382 16.37 29.83 -18.00
CA ARG A 382 17.65 29.46 -17.38
C ARG A 382 17.79 27.94 -17.24
N GLY A 383 16.81 27.16 -17.68
CA GLY A 383 16.76 25.71 -17.52
C GLY A 383 16.35 25.23 -16.12
N SER A 384 15.85 26.13 -15.26
CA SER A 384 15.30 25.77 -13.95
C SER A 384 13.91 25.15 -14.10
N VAL A 385 13.58 24.19 -13.24
CA VAL A 385 12.27 23.53 -13.23
C VAL A 385 11.25 24.42 -12.50
N VAL A 386 10.18 24.76 -13.21
CA VAL A 386 9.06 25.58 -12.75
C VAL A 386 7.82 24.69 -12.58
N LEU A 387 7.16 24.82 -11.43
CA LEU A 387 5.94 24.08 -11.10
C LEU A 387 4.70 24.85 -11.54
N TYR A 388 3.80 24.16 -12.24
CA TYR A 388 2.47 24.64 -12.60
C TYR A 388 1.40 23.68 -12.09
N ILE A 389 0.27 24.22 -11.63
CA ILE A 389 -0.95 23.45 -11.35
C ILE A 389 -2.08 24.05 -12.16
N ASN A 390 -2.75 23.24 -12.98
CA ASN A 390 -3.80 23.67 -13.90
C ASN A 390 -3.38 24.90 -14.75
N LYS A 391 -2.17 24.85 -15.33
CA LYS A 391 -1.53 25.92 -16.13
C LYS A 391 -1.20 27.21 -15.35
N LYS A 392 -1.51 27.29 -14.06
CA LYS A 392 -1.11 28.41 -13.19
C LYS A 392 0.27 28.15 -12.59
N LYS A 393 1.19 29.09 -12.80
CA LYS A 393 2.54 29.04 -12.22
C LYS A 393 2.45 29.11 -10.70
N ILE A 394 3.12 28.18 -10.03
CA ILE A 394 3.20 28.10 -8.57
C ILE A 394 4.56 28.61 -8.08
N ILE A 395 5.67 28.08 -8.60
CA ILE A 395 7.02 28.45 -8.17
C ILE A 395 8.09 28.20 -9.26
N GLU A 396 9.16 29.00 -9.25
CA GLU A 396 10.21 29.02 -10.30
C GLU A 396 11.34 28.00 -10.12
N ARG A 397 11.53 27.45 -8.93
CA ARG A 397 12.65 26.56 -8.61
C ARG A 397 12.21 25.46 -7.65
N VAL A 398 11.65 24.40 -8.22
CA VAL A 398 11.22 23.21 -7.50
C VAL A 398 12.20 22.06 -7.75
N ASP A 399 12.40 21.20 -6.76
CA ASP A 399 13.03 19.92 -7.00
C ASP A 399 11.99 18.95 -7.59
N LYS A 400 12.26 18.47 -8.81
CA LYS A 400 11.34 17.61 -9.55
C LYS A 400 11.09 16.25 -8.86
N ASN A 401 12.00 15.82 -7.99
CA ASN A 401 11.94 14.52 -7.32
C ASN A 401 11.12 14.55 -6.03
N THR A 402 10.73 15.74 -5.58
CA THR A 402 10.08 15.96 -4.27
C THR A 402 8.75 16.65 -4.44
N ILE A 403 7.94 16.19 -5.40
CA ILE A 403 6.60 16.71 -5.68
C ILE A 403 5.59 15.58 -5.55
N PHE A 404 4.63 15.75 -4.66
CA PHE A 404 3.66 14.73 -4.27
C PHE A 404 2.24 15.32 -4.26
N SER A 405 1.24 14.44 -4.35
CA SER A 405 -0.15 14.80 -4.14
C SER A 405 -0.79 13.87 -3.12
N ASP A 406 -1.70 14.39 -2.30
CA ASP A 406 -2.53 13.56 -1.42
C ASP A 406 -3.90 13.22 -2.03
N ILE A 407 -4.74 12.50 -1.27
CA ILE A 407 -6.10 12.10 -1.67
C ILE A 407 -7.04 13.28 -1.86
N ASP A 408 -6.78 14.37 -1.14
CA ASP A 408 -7.56 15.59 -1.18
C ASP A 408 -7.08 16.53 -2.31
N GLY A 409 -6.08 16.09 -3.09
CA GLY A 409 -5.48 16.83 -4.20
C GLY A 409 -4.53 17.95 -3.78
N ASN A 410 -4.15 18.02 -2.51
CA ASN A 410 -3.12 18.95 -2.04
C ASN A 410 -1.77 18.54 -2.61
N VAL A 411 -0.97 19.52 -3.05
CA VAL A 411 0.35 19.28 -3.64
C VAL A 411 1.45 19.68 -2.66
N ILE A 412 2.30 18.73 -2.29
CA ILE A 412 3.46 18.94 -1.41
C ILE A 412 4.70 19.02 -2.28
N TYR A 413 5.53 20.05 -2.08
CA TYR A 413 6.75 20.20 -2.86
C TYR A 413 7.89 20.88 -2.10
N GLN A 414 9.13 20.59 -2.51
CA GLN A 414 10.33 21.24 -1.98
C GLN A 414 10.96 22.19 -3.01
N THR A 415 11.45 23.33 -2.54
CA THR A 415 12.21 24.28 -3.37
C THR A 415 13.68 23.92 -3.47
N LEU A 416 14.30 24.29 -4.60
CA LEU A 416 15.75 24.19 -4.78
C LEU A 416 16.46 25.44 -4.22
N GLY A 417 17.60 25.23 -3.57
CA GLY A 417 18.46 26.28 -3.03
C GLY A 417 18.92 25.96 -1.61
N ASP A 418 19.65 26.91 -1.00
CA ASP A 418 20.22 26.73 0.35
C ASP A 418 19.14 26.56 1.43
N GLU A 419 17.97 27.15 1.23
CA GLU A 419 16.85 27.10 2.18
C GLU A 419 16.15 25.73 2.20
N LYS A 420 16.17 24.97 1.08
CA LYS A 420 15.47 23.68 0.92
C LYS A 420 14.08 23.67 1.60
N ALA A 421 13.21 24.62 1.26
CA ALA A 421 11.95 24.82 1.96
C ALA A 421 10.86 23.86 1.48
N LEU A 422 10.10 23.30 2.41
CA LEU A 422 8.94 22.44 2.15
C LEU A 422 7.65 23.27 2.14
N TYR A 423 6.81 23.07 1.13
CA TYR A 423 5.53 23.76 0.97
C TYR A 423 4.39 22.77 0.77
N ILE A 424 3.20 23.20 1.15
CA ILE A 424 1.94 22.58 0.76
C ILE A 424 1.07 23.59 0.01
N LYS A 425 0.58 23.21 -1.17
CA LYS A 425 -0.48 23.91 -1.89
C LYS A 425 -1.79 23.18 -1.64
N THR A 426 -2.72 23.86 -0.96
CA THR A 426 -4.12 23.43 -0.85
C THR A 426 -4.96 24.14 -1.89
N GLU A 427 -6.27 23.91 -1.95
CA GLU A 427 -7.17 24.70 -2.79
C GLU A 427 -7.13 26.20 -2.41
N GLU A 428 -7.12 26.48 -1.12
CA GLU A 428 -7.24 27.82 -0.53
C GLU A 428 -5.94 28.63 -0.65
N GLU A 429 -4.79 28.02 -0.34
CA GLU A 429 -3.54 28.77 -0.19
C GLU A 429 -2.29 27.94 -0.50
N THR A 430 -1.14 28.60 -0.48
CA THR A 430 0.18 27.97 -0.46
C THR A 430 0.81 28.30 0.88
N LYS A 431 1.13 27.28 1.67
CA LYS A 431 1.74 27.45 2.99
C LYS A 431 3.14 26.84 3.00
N LYS A 432 4.08 27.60 3.54
CA LYS A 432 5.42 27.11 3.86
C LYS A 432 5.35 26.32 5.16
N ILE A 433 5.80 25.07 5.13
CA ILE A 433 5.82 24.17 6.29
C ILE A 433 7.08 24.38 7.10
N THR A 434 8.24 24.30 6.46
CA THR A 434 9.53 24.38 7.14
C THR A 434 10.68 24.71 6.18
N ASP A 435 11.87 24.91 6.75
CA ASP A 435 13.16 25.10 6.06
C ASP A 435 14.14 23.99 6.41
N ASN A 436 15.20 23.85 5.60
CA ASN A 436 16.25 22.83 5.76
C ASN A 436 15.68 21.41 5.85
N PHE A 437 14.66 21.15 5.03
CA PHE A 437 13.95 19.89 4.97
C PHE A 437 14.83 18.77 4.37
N GLU A 438 14.75 17.56 4.95
CA GLU A 438 15.45 16.36 4.44
C GLU A 438 14.48 15.21 4.07
N SER A 439 13.56 14.83 4.95
CA SER A 439 12.59 13.74 4.69
C SER A 439 11.27 13.92 5.44
N PHE A 440 10.17 13.34 4.96
CA PHE A 440 8.85 13.41 5.64
C PHE A 440 8.06 12.10 5.61
N PHE A 441 7.13 11.99 6.57
CA PHE A 441 5.89 11.22 6.48
C PHE A 441 4.70 12.17 6.39
N TYR A 442 3.93 12.02 5.31
CA TYR A 442 2.76 12.83 5.06
C TYR A 442 1.51 12.05 5.39
N TYR A 443 0.81 12.45 6.45
CA TYR A 443 -0.48 11.88 6.80
C TYR A 443 -1.60 12.65 6.10
N ASN A 444 -1.67 13.95 6.37
CA ASN A 444 -2.60 14.86 5.71
C ASN A 444 -2.09 16.30 5.81
N LYS A 445 -2.86 17.24 5.26
CA LYS A 445 -2.48 18.66 5.21
C LYS A 445 -2.21 19.31 6.56
N ASN A 446 -2.72 18.72 7.64
CA ASN A 446 -2.56 19.20 9.01
C ASN A 446 -1.67 18.27 9.84
N LYS A 447 -1.07 17.24 9.26
CA LYS A 447 -0.35 16.20 10.00
C LYS A 447 0.81 15.71 9.15
N ILE A 448 1.96 16.36 9.32
CA ILE A 448 3.19 16.05 8.59
C ILE A 448 4.30 15.86 9.60
N TYR A 449 4.86 14.65 9.67
CA TYR A 449 6.11 14.43 10.39
C TYR A 449 7.26 14.63 9.42
N PHE A 450 8.31 15.32 9.85
CA PHE A 450 9.45 15.56 8.98
C PHE A 450 10.74 15.69 9.76
N ILE A 451 11.83 15.31 9.10
CA ILE A 451 13.18 15.51 9.56
C ILE A 451 13.69 16.80 8.92
N LYS A 452 14.22 17.68 9.76
CA LYS A 452 14.91 18.88 9.30
C LYS A 452 16.26 19.02 9.97
N ARG A 453 17.21 19.62 9.25
CA ARG A 453 18.54 19.90 9.78
C ARG A 453 18.49 21.09 10.72
N THR A 454 19.04 20.92 11.92
CA THR A 454 19.14 22.00 12.88
C THR A 454 20.22 22.99 12.44
N GLN A 455 19.87 24.26 12.35
CA GLN A 455 20.74 25.29 11.78
C GLN A 455 22.08 25.37 12.54
N GLY A 456 23.19 25.28 11.80
CA GLY A 456 24.54 25.30 12.39
C GLY A 456 24.95 23.99 13.08
N SER A 457 24.14 22.94 12.96
CA SER A 457 24.42 21.61 13.50
C SER A 457 24.65 20.57 12.40
N SER A 458 25.30 19.46 12.78
CA SER A 458 25.46 18.27 11.94
C SER A 458 24.38 17.21 12.19
N TYR A 459 23.43 17.46 13.09
CA TYR A 459 22.32 16.54 13.37
C TYR A 459 20.98 17.13 12.92
N THR A 460 20.01 16.24 12.85
CA THR A 460 18.63 16.46 12.43
C THR A 460 17.68 16.12 13.56
N ASP A 461 16.53 16.79 13.61
CA ASP A 461 15.49 16.53 14.60
C ASP A 461 14.17 16.17 13.91
N LEU A 462 13.31 15.43 14.62
CA LEU A 462 11.97 15.07 14.16
C LEU A 462 10.99 16.14 14.60
N TYR A 463 10.25 16.68 13.64
CA TYR A 463 9.20 17.67 13.85
C TYR A 463 7.85 17.11 13.46
N LEU A 464 6.81 17.67 14.07
CA LEU A 464 5.43 17.53 13.67
C LEU A 464 4.88 18.90 13.28
N TYR A 465 4.31 19.00 12.09
CA TYR A 465 3.44 20.11 11.69
C TYR A 465 1.97 19.71 11.85
N ASP A 466 1.23 20.50 12.63
CA ASP A 466 -0.16 20.25 13.04
C ASP A 466 -1.21 21.00 12.19
N GLY A 467 -0.79 21.61 11.07
CA GLY A 467 -1.63 22.47 10.25
C GLY A 467 -1.46 23.95 10.55
N GLU A 468 -0.93 24.31 11.71
CA GLU A 468 -0.67 25.70 12.11
C GLU A 468 0.80 25.92 12.40
N TYR A 469 1.36 25.10 13.29
CA TYR A 469 2.69 25.24 13.85
C TYR A 469 3.51 23.96 13.65
N GLU A 470 4.83 24.13 13.59
CA GLU A 470 5.76 23.01 13.76
C GLU A 470 6.18 22.90 15.24
N SER A 471 6.34 21.67 15.71
CA SER A 471 6.81 21.35 17.06
C SER A 471 7.85 20.23 17.02
N ILE A 472 8.84 20.29 17.91
CA ILE A 472 9.83 19.22 18.05
C ILE A 472 9.15 18.03 18.71
N VAL A 473 9.25 16.87 18.07
CA VAL A 473 8.79 15.58 18.60
C VAL A 473 9.94 14.89 19.32
N ASP A 474 11.11 14.85 18.67
CA ASP A 474 12.31 14.23 19.23
C ASP A 474 13.58 14.82 18.61
N ASP A 475 14.69 14.79 19.34
CA ASP A 475 16.00 15.30 18.89
C ASP A 475 16.91 14.18 18.36
N LYS A 476 17.86 14.54 17.49
CA LYS A 476 18.89 13.63 16.92
C LYS A 476 18.30 12.41 16.22
N VAL A 477 17.28 12.66 15.39
CA VAL A 477 16.62 11.64 14.59
C VAL A 477 17.29 11.56 13.22
N TYR A 478 17.84 10.40 12.87
CA TYR A 478 18.69 10.23 11.69
C TYR A 478 17.91 9.85 10.44
N SER A 479 16.87 9.03 10.57
CA SER A 479 16.05 8.62 9.44
C SER A 479 14.66 8.16 9.88
N LEU A 480 13.74 8.23 8.94
CA LEU A 480 12.37 7.74 9.04
C LEU A 480 12.32 6.30 8.51
N ILE A 481 11.50 5.42 9.10
CA ILE A 481 11.33 4.03 8.65
C ILE A 481 9.91 3.86 8.12
N ALA A 482 9.77 3.70 6.81
CA ALA A 482 8.45 3.54 6.19
C ALA A 482 7.74 2.29 6.69
N VAL A 483 6.46 2.43 7.04
CA VAL A 483 5.60 1.30 7.39
C VAL A 483 4.80 0.89 6.16
N ARG A 484 4.95 -0.37 5.72
CA ARG A 484 4.24 -0.85 4.52
C ARG A 484 2.75 -1.03 4.81
N GLU A 485 1.93 -0.76 3.79
CA GLU A 485 0.46 -0.68 3.88
C GLU A 485 -0.08 0.55 4.63
N GLU A 486 0.78 1.47 5.08
CA GLU A 486 0.33 2.81 5.44
C GLU A 486 -0.28 3.52 4.22
N LYS A 487 -1.39 4.21 4.47
CA LYS A 487 -2.13 4.98 3.47
C LYS A 487 -1.50 6.33 3.16
N TYR A 488 -0.22 6.50 3.50
CA TYR A 488 0.42 7.80 3.70
C TYR A 488 1.77 7.82 2.98
N GLY A 489 2.11 9.00 2.43
CA GLY A 489 3.26 9.15 1.56
C GLY A 489 4.56 9.21 2.36
N HIS A 490 5.58 8.48 1.92
CA HIS A 490 6.93 8.54 2.46
C HIS A 490 7.92 8.98 1.38
N TYR A 491 8.84 9.87 1.73
CA TYR A 491 9.97 10.25 0.89
C TYR A 491 11.27 10.25 1.70
N GLU A 492 12.31 9.65 1.12
CA GLU A 492 13.69 9.62 1.62
C GLU A 492 14.66 10.01 0.48
N GLU A 493 15.63 10.88 0.79
CA GLU A 493 16.55 11.50 -0.19
C GLU A 493 17.47 10.45 -0.88
N GLU A 494 17.64 9.24 -0.32
CA GLU A 494 18.64 8.25 -0.76
C GLU A 494 18.15 7.12 -1.70
N GLN A 495 16.88 7.05 -2.13
CA GLN A 495 16.38 5.87 -2.88
C GLN A 495 15.56 6.08 -4.18
N SER A 496 15.45 7.29 -4.74
CA SER A 496 14.63 7.47 -5.96
C SER A 496 15.46 7.55 -7.27
N GLU A 497 15.81 6.39 -7.85
CA GLU A 497 16.25 6.28 -9.26
C GLU A 497 15.06 6.33 -10.26
N ASN A 498 13.91 6.86 -9.87
CA ASN A 498 12.77 7.01 -10.77
C ASN A 498 12.86 8.32 -11.54
N HIS A 499 13.35 8.24 -12.79
CA HIS A 499 13.34 9.36 -13.72
C HIS A 499 11.90 9.69 -14.17
N GLY A 500 11.24 10.62 -13.46
CA GLY A 500 9.99 11.27 -13.88
C GLY A 500 9.09 11.71 -12.72
N LEU A 501 8.28 12.75 -12.92
CA LEU A 501 7.24 13.26 -12.02
C LEU A 501 6.14 12.21 -11.86
N ASN A 502 6.38 11.21 -11.04
CA ASN A 502 5.32 10.37 -10.53
C ASN A 502 4.76 11.09 -9.31
N LEU A 503 3.74 11.92 -9.52
CA LEU A 503 2.87 12.26 -8.40
C LEU A 503 2.37 10.93 -7.87
N TYR A 504 2.90 10.55 -6.72
CA TYR A 504 2.41 9.42 -5.97
C TYR A 504 0.91 9.69 -5.79
N SER A 505 0.07 8.87 -6.41
CA SER A 505 -1.19 8.58 -5.78
C SER A 505 -0.79 7.92 -4.48
N VAL A 506 -0.94 8.62 -3.36
CA VAL A 506 -0.63 8.11 -2.00
C VAL A 506 -1.56 6.91 -1.62
N PHE A 507 -2.13 6.20 -2.61
CA PHE A 507 -3.17 5.18 -2.48
C PHE A 507 -3.07 4.12 -3.56
#